data_AF-A0A6A5UC95-F1
#
_entry.id   AF-A0A6A5UC95-F1
#
_cell.length_a   1.000
_cell.length_b   1.000
_cell.length_c   1.000
_cell.angle_alpha   90.00
_cell.angle_beta   90.00
_cell.angle_gamma   90.00
#
_symmetry.space_group_name_H-M   'P 1'
#
loop_
_entity.id
_entity.type
_entity.pdbx_description
1 polymer ?
#
loop_
_entity_poly.entity_id
_entity_poly.type
_entity_poly.pdbx_seq_one_letter_code
_entity_poly.pdbx_strand_id
1 'polypeptide(L)'
;MATAAKTPPSARWKSFEDWDYNGMKQRLEHFMTTIHKAALLEHIERISGKTTKMSEPFSAGQYWCCFEFILDDCSLIIARVRLPRHPDSNGNTTKESELYAIQCEVSTMEFLQHNATTVPTPKLYAYEPPGSQQAVDVGACYMLIEGFYGNTLQDVKFDICDLPIHTQEHIISQWISIQAELATFSFPQIGSISHFSKDGNGVVTIGPLAAAAAESFPSGGPFATSEQYFAAVGEARHTSARKDVSESDEPDESDKFCVVGTYVFCDIVATTELFKDGETSFHLNHMDMGTQNILVDDEFNFLAVIDWEFAQTAPIQVNHFPMPFPLISSTALIQEILKDPEHLAFRNISRQTAAQELYWQKFQDAERSLAEQGRPVIPSIADRLRGPASRIYSILEKLDGFPDTEKLTYEMVRLAFGFEDDEAKEYIERMERKMNGKIR
;
A
#
# COMPACT_ATOMS: atom_id res chain seq x y z
N MET A 1 22.83 -1.87 36.32
CA MET A 1 23.56 -1.81 35.03
C MET A 1 22.84 -0.78 34.20
N ALA A 2 23.51 0.30 33.79
CA ALA A 2 22.89 1.27 32.88
C ALA A 2 22.64 0.53 31.55
N THR A 3 21.38 0.43 31.15
CA THR A 3 21.00 0.01 29.80
C THR A 3 21.78 0.87 28.81
N ALA A 4 22.49 0.25 27.86
CA ALA A 4 23.14 0.98 26.79
C ALA A 4 22.10 1.90 26.13
N ALA A 5 22.43 3.17 25.96
CA ALA A 5 21.51 4.13 25.34
C ALA A 5 21.16 3.63 23.94
N LYS A 6 19.90 3.27 23.71
CA LYS A 6 19.43 2.89 22.38
C LYS A 6 19.52 4.14 21.49
N THR A 7 20.09 3.97 20.30
CA THR A 7 20.13 5.06 19.32
C THR A 7 18.71 5.30 18.82
N PRO A 8 18.16 6.52 18.88
CA PRO A 8 16.83 6.80 18.36
C PRO A 8 16.78 6.55 16.85
N PRO A 9 15.68 6.01 16.30
CA PRO A 9 15.56 5.74 14.87
C PRO A 9 15.63 7.03 14.04
N SER A 10 15.21 8.18 14.59
CA SER A 10 15.37 9.49 13.94
C SER A 10 16.81 9.86 13.58
N ALA A 11 17.82 9.22 14.16
CA ALA A 11 19.22 9.43 13.78
C ALA A 11 19.52 9.10 12.30
N ARG A 12 18.65 8.33 11.63
CA ARG A 12 18.73 8.03 10.19
C ARG A 12 17.82 8.92 9.33
N TRP A 13 17.03 9.80 9.94
CA TRP A 13 16.09 10.65 9.22
C TRP A 13 16.80 11.81 8.57
N LYS A 14 16.49 11.98 7.28
CA LYS A 14 17.12 12.92 6.37
C LYS A 14 16.60 14.34 6.45
N SER A 15 15.47 14.56 7.14
CA SER A 15 14.86 15.88 7.32
C SER A 15 14.59 16.56 5.98
N PHE A 16 15.40 17.54 5.59
CA PHE A 16 15.25 18.27 4.32
C PHE A 16 16.02 17.63 3.15
N GLU A 17 16.92 16.69 3.42
CA GLU A 17 17.63 15.99 2.34
C GLU A 17 16.62 15.21 1.48
N ASP A 18 16.88 15.15 0.17
CA ASP A 18 16.02 14.52 -0.85
C ASP A 18 14.69 15.26 -1.17
N TRP A 19 14.44 16.44 -0.61
CA TRP A 19 13.24 17.25 -0.90
C TRP A 19 13.43 18.35 -1.97
N ASP A 20 14.58 18.36 -2.66
CA ASP A 20 14.95 19.36 -3.69
C ASP A 20 14.29 19.09 -5.06
N TYR A 21 12.97 18.90 -5.12
CA TYR A 21 12.19 18.73 -6.35
C TYR A 21 10.83 19.43 -6.28
N ASN A 22 10.28 19.88 -7.42
CA ASN A 22 8.93 20.47 -7.57
C ASN A 22 8.47 21.46 -6.47
N GLY A 23 9.37 22.26 -5.91
CA GLY A 23 9.03 23.22 -4.84
C GLY A 23 8.76 22.58 -3.46
N MET A 24 9.02 21.29 -3.30
CA MET A 24 8.69 20.52 -2.10
C MET A 24 9.48 20.96 -0.88
N LYS A 25 10.78 21.22 -1.03
CA LYS A 25 11.59 21.78 0.05
C LYS A 25 11.05 23.11 0.56
N GLN A 26 10.68 24.04 -0.32
CA GLN A 26 10.12 25.33 0.08
C GLN A 26 8.77 25.16 0.80
N ARG A 27 7.93 24.21 0.35
CA ARG A 27 6.69 23.84 1.04
C ARG A 27 6.97 23.34 2.46
N LEU A 28 7.96 22.47 2.63
CA LEU A 28 8.35 21.91 3.92
C LEU A 28 9.01 22.96 4.83
N GLU A 29 9.89 23.80 4.30
CA GLU A 29 10.51 24.92 5.01
C GLU A 29 9.44 25.91 5.51
N HIS A 30 8.49 26.29 4.64
CA HIS A 30 7.39 27.15 5.04
C HIS A 30 6.54 26.50 6.14
N PHE A 31 6.18 25.23 5.98
CA PHE A 31 5.44 24.49 6.99
C PHE A 31 6.16 24.47 8.36
N MET A 32 7.48 24.28 8.38
CA MET A 32 8.28 24.30 9.61
C MET A 32 8.21 25.64 10.34
N THR A 33 7.98 26.75 9.64
CA THR A 33 7.78 28.07 10.26
C THR A 33 6.38 28.28 10.85
N THR A 34 5.39 27.49 10.42
CA THR A 34 3.99 27.63 10.83
C THR A 34 3.60 26.75 12.01
N ILE A 35 4.40 25.73 12.33
CA ILE A 35 4.10 24.75 13.36
C ILE A 35 4.71 25.10 14.72
N HIS A 36 3.95 24.96 15.79
CA HIS A 36 4.41 25.18 17.16
C HIS A 36 4.74 23.84 17.85
N LYS A 37 5.98 23.38 17.70
CA LYS A 37 6.47 22.10 18.24
C LYS A 37 6.33 21.97 19.77
N ALA A 38 6.38 23.09 20.50
CA ALA A 38 6.18 23.11 21.95
C ALA A 38 4.77 22.62 22.36
N ALA A 39 3.73 22.93 21.56
CA ALA A 39 2.38 22.48 21.83
C ALA A 39 2.23 20.95 21.65
N LEU A 40 2.98 20.35 20.72
CA LEU A 40 3.06 18.88 20.60
C LEU A 40 3.69 18.26 21.84
N LEU A 41 4.80 18.84 22.32
CA LEU A 41 5.48 18.41 23.52
C LEU A 41 4.53 18.43 24.73
N GLU A 42 3.88 19.55 24.98
CA GLU A 42 2.91 19.70 26.08
C GLU A 42 1.75 18.70 25.98
N HIS A 43 1.26 18.44 24.76
CA HIS A 43 0.24 17.42 24.57
C HIS A 43 0.77 16.03 24.94
N ILE A 44 1.93 15.64 24.42
CA ILE A 44 2.54 14.34 24.68
C ILE A 44 2.78 14.14 26.18
N GLU A 45 3.29 15.13 26.91
CA GLU A 45 3.48 15.04 28.35
C GLU A 45 2.16 14.87 29.09
N ARG A 46 1.10 15.58 28.67
CA ARG A 46 -0.24 15.47 29.25
C ARG A 46 -0.87 14.10 29.04
N ILE A 47 -0.75 13.48 27.86
CA ILE A 47 -1.35 12.17 27.59
C ILE A 47 -0.54 11.01 28.15
N SER A 48 0.79 11.16 28.24
CA SER A 48 1.69 10.10 28.73
C SER A 48 1.91 10.18 30.24
N GLY A 49 1.75 11.36 30.84
CA GLY A 49 2.13 11.64 32.23
C GLY A 49 3.63 11.62 32.47
N LYS A 50 4.44 11.70 31.41
CA LYS A 50 5.91 11.57 31.44
C LYS A 50 6.56 12.81 30.86
N THR A 51 7.79 13.08 31.28
CA THR A 51 8.60 14.12 30.64
C THR A 51 9.09 13.64 29.29
N THR A 52 9.19 14.54 28.31
CA THR A 52 9.56 14.16 26.94
C THR A 52 10.55 15.13 26.31
N LYS A 53 11.31 14.63 25.34
CA LYS A 53 12.26 15.41 24.54
C LYS A 53 12.00 15.12 23.08
N MET A 54 11.94 16.17 22.28
CA MET A 54 11.84 16.03 20.84
C MET A 54 13.22 15.80 20.22
N SER A 55 13.32 14.87 19.28
CA SER A 55 14.52 14.69 18.47
C SER A 55 14.64 15.80 17.41
N GLU A 56 15.87 16.21 17.11
CA GLU A 56 16.13 17.26 16.10
C GLU A 56 15.74 16.80 14.67
N PRO A 57 16.13 15.59 14.21
CA PRO A 57 15.72 15.13 12.90
C PRO A 57 14.22 14.86 12.81
N PHE A 58 13.65 15.11 11.63
CA PHE A 58 12.26 14.77 11.31
C PHE A 58 12.23 13.97 9.99
N SER A 59 11.13 13.27 9.75
CA SER A 59 10.86 12.61 8.46
C SER A 59 9.64 13.25 7.82
N ALA A 60 9.57 13.31 6.51
CA ALA A 60 8.40 13.83 5.80
C ALA A 60 8.13 12.99 4.55
N GLY A 61 6.85 12.68 4.34
CA GLY A 61 6.33 12.12 3.10
C GLY A 61 5.50 13.17 2.35
N GLN A 62 4.73 12.75 1.34
CA GLN A 62 3.92 13.69 0.55
C GLN A 62 2.86 14.42 1.40
N TYR A 63 2.31 13.72 2.40
CA TYR A 63 1.13 14.12 3.16
C TYR A 63 1.40 14.49 4.62
N TRP A 64 2.40 13.85 5.24
CA TRP A 64 2.66 13.94 6.67
C TRP A 64 4.12 14.30 6.95
N CYS A 65 4.33 15.08 8.00
CA CYS A 65 5.63 15.30 8.61
C CYS A 65 5.66 14.65 10.00
N CYS A 66 6.64 13.78 10.23
CA CYS A 66 6.81 12.98 11.43
C CYS A 66 7.89 13.59 12.34
N PHE A 67 7.53 13.81 13.60
CA PHE A 67 8.45 14.23 14.66
C PHE A 67 8.56 13.15 15.73
N GLU A 68 9.79 12.79 16.11
CA GLU A 68 10.05 11.80 17.15
C GLU A 68 10.18 12.47 18.52
N PHE A 69 9.52 11.88 19.52
CA PHE A 69 9.59 12.26 20.91
C PHE A 69 10.03 11.08 21.76
N ILE A 70 11.04 11.30 22.60
CA ILE A 70 11.62 10.30 23.51
C ILE A 70 11.19 10.64 24.94
N LEU A 71 10.44 9.73 25.55
CA LEU A 71 9.93 9.86 26.91
C LEU A 71 11.02 9.46 27.92
N ASP A 72 10.88 9.84 29.19
CA ASP A 72 11.85 9.56 30.26
C ASP A 72 12.10 8.06 30.52
N ASP A 73 11.14 7.20 30.23
CA ASP A 73 11.28 5.74 30.27
C ASP A 73 11.87 5.14 28.98
N CYS A 74 12.36 6.01 28.09
CA CYS A 74 12.88 5.69 26.77
C CYS A 74 11.84 5.15 25.78
N SER A 75 10.54 5.17 26.07
CA SER A 75 9.51 4.90 25.04
C SER A 75 9.46 6.03 24.01
N LEU A 76 8.94 5.74 22.82
CA LEU A 76 8.86 6.69 21.71
C LEU A 76 7.42 7.01 21.37
N ILE A 77 7.14 8.28 21.05
CA ILE A 77 5.91 8.73 20.41
C ILE A 77 6.29 9.47 19.13
N ILE A 78 5.61 9.16 18.03
CA ILE A 78 5.72 9.87 16.77
C ILE A 78 4.51 10.78 16.60
N ALA A 79 4.74 12.07 16.40
CA ALA A 79 3.70 12.99 15.96
C ALA A 79 3.70 13.07 14.43
N ARG A 80 2.62 12.59 13.79
CA ARG A 80 2.37 12.78 12.34
C ARG A 80 1.53 14.03 12.17
N VAL A 81 2.15 15.10 11.68
CA VAL A 81 1.52 16.42 11.49
C VAL A 81 1.23 16.61 10.00
N ARG A 82 -0.01 16.98 9.66
CA ARG A 82 -0.46 17.08 8.27
C ARG A 82 0.24 18.25 7.57
N LEU A 83 0.87 17.97 6.43
CA LEU A 83 1.44 18.99 5.58
C LEU A 83 0.34 19.77 4.84
N PRO A 84 0.57 21.05 4.47
CA PRO A 84 -0.31 21.78 3.56
C PRO A 84 -0.49 21.00 2.25
N ARG A 85 -1.60 21.16 1.53
CA ARG A 85 -1.87 20.40 0.29
C ARG A 85 -0.67 20.39 -0.66
N HIS A 86 -0.42 19.24 -1.30
CA HIS A 86 0.68 19.09 -2.25
C HIS A 86 0.43 19.99 -3.49
N PRO A 87 1.46 20.66 -4.06
CA PRO A 87 1.28 21.50 -5.24
C PRO A 87 0.71 20.72 -6.43
N ASP A 88 1.16 19.48 -6.59
CA ASP A 88 0.72 18.55 -7.64
C ASP A 88 -0.52 17.72 -7.26
N SER A 89 -1.21 18.05 -6.16
CA SER A 89 -2.48 17.38 -5.83
C SER A 89 -3.46 17.56 -6.99
N ASN A 90 -4.11 16.47 -7.39
CA ASN A 90 -5.07 16.52 -8.48
C ASN A 90 -6.22 17.51 -8.16
N GLY A 91 -6.87 18.02 -9.22
CA GLY A 91 -7.97 18.97 -9.08
C GLY A 91 -9.21 18.41 -8.36
N ASN A 92 -9.30 17.09 -8.21
CA ASN A 92 -10.43 16.40 -7.56
C ASN A 92 -10.27 16.35 -6.03
N THR A 93 -9.07 16.57 -5.50
CA THR A 93 -8.79 16.50 -4.07
C THR A 93 -9.31 17.76 -3.37
N THR A 94 -10.38 17.58 -2.57
CA THR A 94 -10.98 18.65 -1.76
C THR A 94 -10.53 18.55 -0.30
N LYS A 95 -10.83 19.59 0.50
CA LYS A 95 -10.51 19.54 1.92
C LYS A 95 -11.33 18.44 2.61
N GLU A 96 -12.56 18.25 2.17
CA GLU A 96 -13.48 17.24 2.68
C GLU A 96 -12.97 15.82 2.37
N SER A 97 -12.45 15.57 1.16
CA SER A 97 -11.90 14.26 0.81
C SER A 97 -10.61 13.95 1.58
N GLU A 98 -9.74 14.94 1.79
CA GLU A 98 -8.55 14.77 2.63
C GLU A 98 -8.93 14.42 4.08
N LEU A 99 -9.93 15.10 4.64
CA LEU A 99 -10.40 14.80 6.00
C LEU A 99 -11.07 13.45 6.11
N TYR A 100 -11.81 13.06 5.07
CA TYR A 100 -12.39 11.73 4.98
C TYR A 100 -11.31 10.65 4.98
N ALA A 101 -10.25 10.81 4.19
CA ALA A 101 -9.14 9.85 4.15
C ALA A 101 -8.44 9.69 5.52
N ILE A 102 -8.16 10.81 6.20
CA ILE A 102 -7.58 10.79 7.56
C ILE A 102 -8.52 10.09 8.55
N GLN A 103 -9.83 10.35 8.45
CA GLN A 103 -10.82 9.70 9.32
C GLN A 103 -10.86 8.18 9.07
N CYS A 104 -10.75 7.74 7.83
CA CYS A 104 -10.68 6.32 7.48
C CYS A 104 -9.42 5.64 8.04
N GLU A 105 -8.26 6.30 7.96
CA GLU A 105 -7.01 5.81 8.56
C GLU A 105 -7.18 5.64 10.07
N VAL A 106 -7.66 6.69 10.76
CA VAL A 106 -7.90 6.68 12.21
C VAL A 106 -8.87 5.57 12.60
N SER A 107 -10.00 5.44 11.91
CA SER A 107 -10.99 4.40 12.21
C SER A 107 -10.47 2.99 11.95
N THR A 108 -9.62 2.80 10.93
CA THR A 108 -8.94 1.52 10.70
C THR A 108 -7.97 1.18 11.82
N MET A 109 -7.14 2.13 12.25
CA MET A 109 -6.21 1.92 13.36
C MET A 109 -6.94 1.57 14.65
N GLU A 110 -8.04 2.26 14.97
CA GLU A 110 -8.85 1.95 16.15
C GLU A 110 -9.53 0.58 16.04
N PHE A 111 -10.02 0.21 14.86
CA PHE A 111 -10.60 -1.11 14.60
C PHE A 111 -9.57 -2.22 14.85
N LEU A 112 -8.36 -2.08 14.30
CA LEU A 112 -7.31 -3.09 14.44
C LEU A 112 -6.82 -3.21 15.88
N GLN A 113 -6.60 -2.09 16.59
CA GLN A 113 -6.22 -2.11 18.00
C GLN A 113 -7.26 -2.80 18.89
N HIS A 114 -8.54 -2.74 18.51
CA HIS A 114 -9.60 -3.36 19.28
C HIS A 114 -9.83 -4.84 18.93
N ASN A 115 -9.70 -5.21 17.66
CA ASN A 115 -10.16 -6.51 17.16
C ASN A 115 -9.03 -7.45 16.73
N ALA A 116 -7.87 -6.94 16.31
CA ALA A 116 -6.75 -7.75 15.86
C ALA A 116 -5.83 -8.13 17.03
N THR A 117 -5.40 -9.39 17.07
CA THR A 117 -4.56 -9.90 18.17
C THR A 117 -3.09 -10.06 17.79
N THR A 118 -2.81 -10.24 16.50
CA THR A 118 -1.47 -10.55 15.99
C THR A 118 -0.95 -9.53 14.98
N VAL A 119 -1.78 -8.58 14.53
CA VAL A 119 -1.32 -7.49 13.66
C VAL A 119 -0.59 -6.45 14.52
N PRO A 120 0.71 -6.22 14.31
CA PRO A 120 1.45 -5.21 15.07
C PRO A 120 1.12 -3.82 14.50
N THR A 121 0.08 -3.18 15.02
CA THR A 121 -0.26 -1.80 14.65
C THR A 121 0.26 -0.81 15.70
N PRO A 122 0.81 0.35 15.29
CA PRO A 122 1.14 1.40 16.25
C PRO A 122 -0.08 1.79 17.07
N LYS A 123 0.07 1.91 18.39
CA LYS A 123 -0.98 2.48 19.22
C LYS A 123 -1.25 3.93 18.81
N LEU A 124 -2.52 4.27 18.62
CA LEU A 124 -3.01 5.62 18.36
C LEU A 124 -3.38 6.24 19.71
N TYR A 125 -2.58 7.21 20.17
CA TYR A 125 -2.84 7.86 21.45
C TYR A 125 -3.84 9.00 21.33
N ALA A 126 -3.76 9.77 20.24
CA ALA A 126 -4.63 10.90 19.98
C ALA A 126 -4.70 11.21 18.48
N TYR A 127 -5.83 11.71 18.04
CA TYR A 127 -6.01 12.38 16.75
C TYR A 127 -6.67 13.74 17.02
N GLU A 128 -6.04 14.80 16.55
CA GLU A 128 -6.51 16.18 16.70
C GLU A 128 -6.93 16.72 15.34
N PRO A 129 -8.24 16.72 15.01
CA PRO A 129 -8.74 17.14 13.72
C PRO A 129 -8.62 18.67 13.54
N PRO A 130 -8.74 19.19 12.31
CA PRO A 130 -8.73 20.64 12.10
C PRO A 130 -9.83 21.33 12.89
N GLY A 131 -9.46 22.42 13.57
CA GLY A 131 -10.37 23.20 14.40
C GLY A 131 -10.47 22.74 15.85
N SER A 132 -9.87 21.60 16.23
CA SER A 132 -9.61 21.29 17.64
C SER A 132 -8.66 22.33 18.24
N GLN A 133 -8.78 22.61 19.54
CA GLN A 133 -7.91 23.57 20.21
C GLN A 133 -6.45 23.17 20.08
N GLN A 134 -6.14 21.89 20.26
CA GLN A 134 -4.81 21.33 20.15
C GLN A 134 -4.23 21.46 18.73
N ALA A 135 -5.03 21.24 17.68
CA ALA A 135 -4.58 21.46 16.30
C ALA A 135 -4.34 22.95 16.00
N VAL A 136 -5.16 23.84 16.56
CA VAL A 136 -4.95 25.30 16.46
C VAL A 136 -3.64 25.71 17.13
N ASP A 137 -3.36 25.20 18.33
CA ASP A 137 -2.15 25.51 19.07
C ASP A 137 -0.89 25.03 18.32
N VAL A 138 -0.95 23.81 17.75
CA VAL A 138 0.13 23.25 16.93
C VAL A 138 0.26 23.93 15.57
N GLY A 139 -0.83 24.47 15.01
CA GLY A 139 -0.88 25.08 13.68
C GLY A 139 -1.28 24.12 12.54
N ALA A 140 -1.58 22.86 12.86
CA ALA A 140 -2.00 21.83 11.89
C ALA A 140 -2.74 20.69 12.60
N CYS A 141 -3.54 19.91 11.87
CA CYS A 141 -4.06 18.65 12.39
C CYS A 141 -2.94 17.60 12.47
N TYR A 142 -3.07 16.69 13.43
CA TYR A 142 -2.04 15.68 13.68
C TYR A 142 -2.60 14.47 14.40
N MET A 143 -1.82 13.39 14.39
CA MET A 143 -2.01 12.24 15.26
C MET A 143 -0.74 11.94 16.04
N LEU A 144 -0.91 11.40 17.24
CA LEU A 144 0.16 10.91 18.10
C LEU A 144 0.09 9.39 18.12
N ILE A 145 1.14 8.74 17.62
CA ILE A 145 1.21 7.28 17.51
C ILE A 145 2.45 6.73 18.21
N GLU A 146 2.43 5.44 18.53
CA GLU A 146 3.56 4.71 19.08
C GLU A 146 4.77 4.72 18.14
N GLY A 147 5.95 4.97 18.70
CA GLY A 147 7.23 4.86 18.01
C GLY A 147 7.98 3.59 18.41
N PHE A 148 8.84 3.11 17.52
CA PHE A 148 9.56 1.85 17.68
C PHE A 148 11.05 2.05 17.43
N TYR A 149 11.91 1.40 18.23
CA TYR A 149 13.35 1.36 17.95
C TYR A 149 13.63 0.34 16.85
N GLY A 150 13.43 0.76 15.61
CA GLY A 150 13.64 -0.04 14.41
C GLY A 150 13.61 0.84 13.17
N ASN A 151 13.77 0.23 12.00
CA ASN A 151 13.70 0.92 10.71
C ASN A 151 12.81 0.14 9.76
N THR A 152 12.45 0.74 8.63
CA THR A 152 11.70 0.02 7.60
C THR A 152 12.52 -1.16 7.11
N LEU A 153 11.85 -2.26 6.76
CA LEU A 153 12.51 -3.44 6.20
C LEU A 153 13.29 -3.07 4.93
N GLN A 154 12.78 -2.12 4.14
CA GLN A 154 13.47 -1.58 2.97
C GLN A 154 14.80 -0.89 3.33
N ASP A 155 14.82 -0.08 4.40
CA ASP A 155 16.04 0.62 4.83
C ASP A 155 17.08 -0.34 5.42
N VAL A 156 16.63 -1.41 6.08
CA VAL A 156 17.52 -2.44 6.63
C VAL A 156 18.04 -3.36 5.52
N LYS A 157 17.15 -3.78 4.62
CA LYS A 157 17.47 -4.66 3.49
C LYS A 157 16.53 -4.39 2.30
N PHE A 158 17.05 -3.67 1.32
CA PHE A 158 16.31 -3.32 0.09
C PHE A 158 15.75 -4.54 -0.66
N ASP A 159 16.54 -5.60 -0.81
CA ASP A 159 16.10 -6.84 -1.45
C ASP A 159 16.21 -8.04 -0.48
N ILE A 160 15.09 -8.48 0.08
CA ILE A 160 15.09 -9.62 1.01
C ILE A 160 15.46 -10.95 0.33
N CYS A 161 15.34 -11.06 -1.00
CA CYS A 161 15.71 -12.27 -1.74
C CYS A 161 17.24 -12.53 -1.73
N ASP A 162 18.04 -11.55 -1.33
CA ASP A 162 19.48 -11.70 -1.10
C ASP A 162 19.84 -12.31 0.25
N LEU A 163 18.90 -12.41 1.19
CA LEU A 163 19.16 -12.90 2.53
C LEU A 163 19.29 -14.45 2.55
N PRO A 164 19.91 -15.02 3.58
CA PRO A 164 19.86 -16.47 3.80
C PRO A 164 18.43 -16.99 3.88
N ILE A 165 18.20 -18.23 3.42
CA ILE A 165 16.84 -18.80 3.33
C ILE A 165 16.08 -18.80 4.67
N HIS A 166 16.76 -19.03 5.79
CA HIS A 166 16.13 -19.01 7.11
C HIS A 166 15.65 -17.61 7.51
N THR A 167 16.37 -16.56 7.11
CA THR A 167 15.96 -15.17 7.34
C THR A 167 14.80 -14.79 6.43
N GLN A 168 14.82 -15.22 5.16
CA GLN A 168 13.68 -15.06 4.25
C GLN A 168 12.42 -15.73 4.81
N GLU A 169 12.56 -16.96 5.30
CA GLU A 169 11.46 -17.70 5.94
C GLU A 169 10.92 -16.97 7.17
N HIS A 170 11.78 -16.44 8.02
CA HIS A 170 11.37 -15.67 9.19
C HIS A 170 10.59 -14.39 8.82
N ILE A 171 11.09 -13.62 7.86
CA ILE A 171 10.43 -12.39 7.38
C ILE A 171 9.08 -12.72 6.73
N ILE A 172 9.08 -13.64 5.77
CA ILE A 172 7.88 -13.99 5.00
C ILE A 172 6.82 -14.60 5.92
N SER A 173 7.18 -15.44 6.90
CA SER A 173 6.20 -16.03 7.83
C SER A 173 5.46 -14.96 8.64
N GLN A 174 6.15 -13.93 9.12
CA GLN A 174 5.51 -12.81 9.84
C GLN A 174 4.62 -11.97 8.92
N TRP A 175 5.13 -11.64 7.73
CA TRP A 175 4.40 -10.88 6.72
C TRP A 175 3.06 -11.56 6.38
N ILE A 176 3.12 -12.85 6.08
CA ILE A 176 1.93 -13.62 5.75
C ILE A 176 0.99 -13.78 6.94
N SER A 177 1.51 -14.02 8.14
CA SER A 177 0.67 -14.13 9.34
C SER A 177 -0.18 -12.88 9.54
N ILE A 178 0.36 -11.70 9.24
CA ILE A 178 -0.36 -10.43 9.33
C ILE A 178 -1.41 -10.32 8.22
N GLN A 179 -1.06 -10.59 6.96
CA GLN A 179 -2.02 -10.52 5.86
C GLN A 179 -3.18 -11.50 6.04
N ALA A 180 -2.89 -12.73 6.48
CA ALA A 180 -3.90 -13.73 6.73
C ALA A 180 -4.82 -13.35 7.91
N GLU A 181 -4.26 -12.78 8.99
CA GLU A 181 -5.05 -12.24 10.11
C GLU A 181 -5.98 -11.12 9.64
N LEU A 182 -5.49 -10.17 8.84
CA LEU A 182 -6.30 -9.08 8.27
C LEU A 182 -7.45 -9.65 7.42
N ALA A 183 -7.17 -10.67 6.62
CA ALA A 183 -8.16 -11.33 5.78
C ALA A 183 -9.24 -12.12 6.56
N THR A 184 -9.10 -12.29 7.88
CA THR A 184 -10.20 -12.81 8.71
C THR A 184 -11.29 -11.78 8.98
N PHE A 185 -11.02 -10.49 8.76
CA PHE A 185 -12.01 -9.42 8.83
C PHE A 185 -12.61 -9.19 7.44
N SER A 186 -13.88 -9.52 7.28
CA SER A 186 -14.57 -9.39 5.99
C SER A 186 -15.89 -8.65 6.11
N PHE A 187 -16.24 -7.92 5.06
CA PHE A 187 -17.42 -7.08 5.02
C PHE A 187 -18.17 -7.21 3.68
N PRO A 188 -19.48 -6.93 3.64
CA PRO A 188 -20.31 -7.16 2.44
C PRO A 188 -20.09 -6.14 1.31
N GLN A 189 -19.28 -5.12 1.52
CA GLN A 189 -18.99 -4.08 0.54
C GLN A 189 -17.49 -3.81 0.48
N ILE A 190 -17.04 -3.29 -0.64
CA ILE A 190 -15.67 -2.86 -0.92
C ILE A 190 -15.57 -1.36 -0.65
N GLY A 191 -14.68 -0.96 0.24
CA GLY A 191 -14.59 0.41 0.72
C GLY A 191 -13.67 0.57 1.92
N SER A 192 -13.42 1.80 2.34
CA SER A 192 -12.64 2.06 3.56
C SER A 192 -13.52 1.98 4.80
N ILE A 193 -12.92 1.59 5.93
CA ILE A 193 -13.58 1.69 7.24
C ILE A 193 -13.73 3.18 7.55
N SER A 194 -14.92 3.74 7.33
CA SER A 194 -15.17 5.17 7.51
C SER A 194 -15.57 5.53 8.94
N HIS A 195 -16.01 4.53 9.69
CA HIS A 195 -16.37 4.68 11.10
C HIS A 195 -16.28 3.33 11.82
N PHE A 196 -15.75 3.37 13.04
CA PHE A 196 -15.74 2.24 13.97
C PHE A 196 -16.23 2.72 15.33
N SER A 197 -17.30 2.09 15.85
CA SER A 197 -17.81 2.36 17.19
C SER A 197 -17.47 1.20 18.12
N LYS A 198 -16.84 1.53 19.25
CA LYS A 198 -16.52 0.58 20.33
C LYS A 198 -17.77 0.16 21.12
N ASP A 199 -18.85 0.93 21.03
CA ASP A 199 -20.11 0.65 21.72
C ASP A 199 -20.97 -0.36 20.93
N GLY A 200 -21.62 -1.30 21.63
CA GLY A 200 -22.69 -2.12 21.06
C GLY A 200 -22.28 -3.19 20.04
N ASN A 201 -21.19 -3.93 20.30
CA ASN A 201 -20.62 -5.03 19.49
C ASN A 201 -19.64 -4.64 18.37
N GLY A 202 -19.03 -3.44 18.40
CA GLY A 202 -17.98 -3.11 17.44
C GLY A 202 -18.51 -2.79 16.05
N VAL A 203 -19.49 -1.88 15.95
CA VAL A 203 -20.14 -1.55 14.66
C VAL A 203 -19.13 -0.87 13.72
N VAL A 204 -18.93 -1.48 12.55
CA VAL A 204 -18.09 -0.96 11.47
C VAL A 204 -18.97 -0.44 10.33
N THR A 205 -18.66 0.75 9.83
CA THR A 205 -19.27 1.29 8.61
C THR A 205 -18.24 1.29 7.49
N ILE A 206 -18.57 0.66 6.37
CA ILE A 206 -17.79 0.71 5.14
C ILE A 206 -18.33 1.85 4.28
N GLY A 207 -17.48 2.83 3.99
CA GLY A 207 -17.79 3.96 3.13
C GLY A 207 -17.04 3.88 1.80
N PRO A 208 -17.04 4.96 1.00
CA PRO A 208 -16.19 5.06 -0.19
C PRO A 208 -14.70 4.79 0.10
N LEU A 209 -13.91 4.47 -0.93
CA LEU A 209 -12.46 4.35 -0.79
C LEU A 209 -11.88 5.70 -0.37
N ALA A 210 -11.04 5.70 0.67
CA ALA A 210 -10.34 6.88 1.17
C ALA A 210 -9.52 7.57 0.06
N ALA A 211 -8.87 6.77 -0.79
CA ALA A 211 -8.03 7.23 -1.88
C ALA A 211 -8.79 7.68 -3.14
N ALA A 212 -10.12 7.52 -3.18
CA ALA A 212 -10.91 7.75 -4.40
C ALA A 212 -10.65 9.13 -5.04
N ALA A 213 -10.61 10.18 -4.22
CA ALA A 213 -10.34 11.53 -4.72
C ALA A 213 -8.90 11.70 -5.22
N ALA A 214 -7.92 11.17 -4.50
CA ALA A 214 -6.49 11.26 -4.84
C ALA A 214 -6.12 10.43 -6.08
N GLU A 215 -6.80 9.31 -6.30
CA GLU A 215 -6.59 8.42 -7.44
C GLU A 215 -7.56 8.69 -8.62
N SER A 216 -8.36 9.76 -8.55
CA SER A 216 -9.31 10.16 -9.60
C SER A 216 -10.35 9.08 -9.94
N PHE A 217 -10.82 8.34 -8.94
CA PHE A 217 -11.91 7.39 -9.12
C PHE A 217 -13.19 8.10 -9.58
N PRO A 218 -13.83 7.64 -10.68
CA PRO A 218 -15.10 8.19 -11.14
C PRO A 218 -16.24 8.06 -10.11
N SER A 219 -16.23 6.96 -9.36
CA SER A 219 -17.06 6.70 -8.19
C SER A 219 -16.16 6.06 -7.14
N GLY A 220 -16.17 6.59 -5.91
CA GLY A 220 -15.39 6.02 -4.81
C GLY A 220 -16.05 4.80 -4.15
N GLY A 221 -17.21 4.35 -4.62
CA GLY A 221 -17.99 3.30 -3.95
C GLY A 221 -18.81 3.83 -2.76
N PRO A 222 -19.10 3.01 -1.72
CA PRO A 222 -18.65 1.62 -1.59
C PRO A 222 -19.22 0.74 -2.71
N PHE A 223 -18.44 -0.25 -3.16
CA PHE A 223 -18.86 -1.16 -4.24
C PHE A 223 -19.47 -2.43 -3.68
N ALA A 224 -20.45 -2.98 -4.40
CA ALA A 224 -21.12 -4.22 -3.99
C ALA A 224 -20.48 -5.47 -4.61
N THR A 225 -19.71 -5.31 -5.70
CA THR A 225 -19.11 -6.44 -6.44
C THR A 225 -17.69 -6.14 -6.88
N SER A 226 -16.89 -7.20 -7.07
CA SER A 226 -15.54 -7.14 -7.64
C SER A 226 -15.53 -6.45 -9.02
N GLU A 227 -16.52 -6.74 -9.87
CA GLU A 227 -16.64 -6.13 -11.21
C GLU A 227 -16.77 -4.61 -11.13
N GLN A 228 -17.62 -4.09 -10.24
CA GLN A 228 -17.81 -2.65 -10.07
C GLN A 228 -16.52 -1.97 -9.59
N TYR A 229 -15.82 -2.60 -8.65
CA TYR A 229 -14.55 -2.10 -8.14
C TYR A 229 -13.48 -2.07 -9.24
N PHE A 230 -13.25 -3.19 -9.93
CA PHE A 230 -12.19 -3.25 -10.96
C PHE A 230 -12.52 -2.41 -12.20
N ALA A 231 -13.80 -2.21 -12.53
CA ALA A 231 -14.19 -1.26 -13.57
C ALA A 231 -13.80 0.17 -13.19
N ALA A 232 -14.05 0.57 -11.94
CA ALA A 232 -13.68 1.89 -11.43
C ALA A 232 -12.15 2.07 -11.35
N VAL A 233 -11.41 1.04 -10.90
CA VAL A 233 -9.94 1.02 -10.90
C VAL A 233 -9.40 1.19 -12.32
N GLY A 234 -9.90 0.40 -13.28
CA GLY A 234 -9.46 0.47 -14.67
C GLY A 234 -9.70 1.85 -15.29
N GLU A 235 -10.87 2.42 -15.08
CA GLU A 235 -11.20 3.76 -15.58
C GLU A 235 -10.33 4.86 -14.95
N ALA A 236 -10.08 4.78 -13.63
CA ALA A 236 -9.20 5.69 -12.92
C ALA A 236 -7.76 5.62 -13.48
N ARG A 237 -7.18 4.42 -13.56
CA ARG A 237 -5.81 4.21 -14.05
C ARG A 237 -5.65 4.61 -15.52
N HIS A 238 -6.63 4.30 -16.36
CA HIS A 238 -6.62 4.74 -17.76
C HIS A 238 -6.74 6.26 -17.88
N THR A 239 -7.55 6.91 -17.05
CA THR A 239 -7.68 8.38 -17.05
C THR A 239 -6.37 9.04 -16.62
N SER A 240 -5.72 8.54 -15.55
CA SER A 240 -4.42 9.03 -15.10
C SER A 240 -3.35 8.85 -16.17
N ALA A 241 -3.19 7.64 -16.71
CA ALA A 241 -2.20 7.36 -17.76
C ALA A 241 -2.39 8.30 -18.97
N ARG A 242 -3.63 8.54 -19.41
CA ARG A 242 -3.89 9.48 -20.52
C ARG A 242 -3.51 10.92 -20.18
N LYS A 243 -3.73 11.33 -18.94
CA LYS A 243 -3.39 12.67 -18.47
C LYS A 243 -1.86 12.83 -18.43
N ASP A 244 -1.15 11.88 -17.84
CA ASP A 244 0.31 11.92 -17.71
C ASP A 244 0.98 11.99 -19.08
N VAL A 245 0.54 11.17 -20.04
CA VAL A 245 1.02 11.22 -21.43
C VAL A 245 0.68 12.55 -22.12
N SER A 246 -0.45 13.18 -21.79
CA SER A 246 -0.82 14.48 -22.38
C SER A 246 -0.06 15.67 -21.80
N GLU A 247 0.46 15.54 -20.57
CA GLU A 247 1.27 16.54 -19.87
C GLU A 247 2.77 16.30 -20.07
N SER A 248 3.17 15.14 -20.60
CA SER A 248 4.56 14.83 -20.98
C SER A 248 5.00 15.63 -22.21
N ASP A 249 6.15 16.29 -22.10
CA ASP A 249 6.77 17.04 -23.21
C ASP A 249 7.29 16.11 -24.33
N GLU A 250 7.74 14.91 -23.96
CA GLU A 250 8.33 13.91 -24.88
C GLU A 250 7.85 12.49 -24.49
N PRO A 251 6.60 12.11 -24.81
CA PRO A 251 6.08 10.80 -24.48
C PRO A 251 6.80 9.70 -25.26
N ASP A 252 7.15 8.61 -24.59
CA ASP A 252 7.85 7.48 -25.19
C ASP A 252 6.94 6.27 -25.50
N GLU A 253 7.52 5.16 -25.97
CA GLU A 253 6.75 3.94 -26.22
C GLU A 253 6.21 3.32 -24.93
N SER A 254 6.91 3.48 -23.80
CA SER A 254 6.47 2.96 -22.50
C SER A 254 5.20 3.67 -22.04
N ASP A 255 5.15 4.99 -22.21
CA ASP A 255 3.99 5.85 -21.97
C ASP A 255 2.80 5.42 -22.82
N LYS A 256 3.01 5.19 -24.11
CA LYS A 256 1.98 4.68 -25.03
C LYS A 256 1.43 3.34 -24.54
N PHE A 257 2.30 2.39 -24.18
CA PHE A 257 1.86 1.08 -23.68
C PHE A 257 1.23 1.13 -22.30
N CYS A 258 1.54 2.11 -21.46
CA CYS A 258 0.82 2.35 -20.21
C CYS A 258 -0.66 2.70 -20.49
N VAL A 259 -0.91 3.63 -21.43
CA VAL A 259 -2.27 4.01 -21.84
C VAL A 259 -3.01 2.83 -22.49
N VAL A 260 -2.35 2.10 -23.39
CA VAL A 260 -2.96 0.95 -24.07
C VAL A 260 -3.20 -0.20 -23.09
N GLY A 261 -2.27 -0.49 -22.20
CA GLY A 261 -2.37 -1.53 -21.19
C GLY A 261 -3.50 -1.28 -20.19
N THR A 262 -3.66 -0.04 -19.71
CA THR A 262 -4.80 0.31 -18.84
C THR A 262 -6.13 0.18 -19.59
N TYR A 263 -6.19 0.53 -20.89
CA TYR A 263 -7.38 0.31 -21.70
C TYR A 263 -7.68 -1.18 -21.96
N VAL A 264 -6.64 -2.00 -22.17
CA VAL A 264 -6.74 -3.47 -22.24
C VAL A 264 -7.31 -4.04 -20.95
N PHE A 265 -6.85 -3.56 -19.78
CA PHE A 265 -7.40 -3.96 -18.50
C PHE A 265 -8.90 -3.69 -18.41
N CYS A 266 -9.37 -2.51 -18.85
CA CYS A 266 -10.80 -2.19 -18.90
C CYS A 266 -11.59 -3.19 -19.78
N ASP A 267 -11.07 -3.57 -20.95
CA ASP A 267 -11.72 -4.55 -21.82
C ASP A 267 -11.75 -5.95 -21.17
N ILE A 268 -10.67 -6.36 -20.48
CA ILE A 268 -10.61 -7.63 -19.74
C ILE A 268 -11.68 -7.66 -18.64
N VAL A 269 -11.80 -6.61 -17.83
CA VAL A 269 -12.82 -6.52 -16.77
C VAL A 269 -14.23 -6.61 -17.36
N ALA A 270 -14.48 -5.92 -18.48
CA ALA A 270 -15.79 -5.90 -19.11
C ALA A 270 -16.18 -7.25 -19.77
N THR A 271 -15.22 -7.91 -20.41
CA THR A 271 -15.49 -9.02 -21.35
C THR A 271 -15.20 -10.42 -20.81
N THR A 272 -14.51 -10.54 -19.67
CA THR A 272 -14.14 -11.83 -19.08
C THR A 272 -14.83 -12.07 -17.73
N GLU A 273 -14.83 -13.33 -17.27
CA GLU A 273 -15.35 -13.71 -15.95
C GLU A 273 -14.31 -13.57 -14.83
N LEU A 274 -13.08 -13.13 -15.14
CA LEU A 274 -11.96 -13.09 -14.19
C LEU A 274 -12.21 -12.19 -12.96
N PHE A 275 -13.04 -11.17 -13.15
CA PHE A 275 -13.39 -10.18 -12.12
C PHE A 275 -14.88 -10.23 -11.73
N LYS A 276 -15.60 -11.30 -12.14
CA LYS A 276 -17.03 -11.54 -11.87
C LYS A 276 -17.23 -12.79 -11.01
N ASP A 277 -16.51 -12.84 -9.90
CA ASP A 277 -16.42 -14.01 -9.02
C ASP A 277 -17.70 -14.33 -8.21
N GLY A 278 -18.64 -13.39 -8.13
CA GLY A 278 -19.87 -13.56 -7.35
C GLY A 278 -19.63 -13.55 -5.84
N GLU A 279 -18.45 -13.08 -5.40
CA GLU A 279 -18.13 -12.98 -3.98
C GLU A 279 -19.02 -11.94 -3.31
N THR A 280 -19.43 -12.25 -2.08
CA THR A 280 -20.35 -11.40 -1.28
C THR A 280 -19.71 -10.88 0.00
N SER A 281 -18.41 -11.17 0.18
CA SER A 281 -17.64 -10.83 1.37
C SER A 281 -16.21 -10.48 0.95
N PHE A 282 -15.71 -9.33 1.40
CA PHE A 282 -14.46 -8.74 0.96
C PHE A 282 -13.52 -8.55 2.15
N HIS A 283 -12.30 -9.08 2.04
CA HIS A 283 -11.28 -9.03 3.10
C HIS A 283 -10.80 -7.60 3.33
N LEU A 284 -10.55 -7.25 4.58
CA LEU A 284 -9.77 -6.07 4.93
C LEU A 284 -8.31 -6.27 4.48
N ASN A 285 -7.80 -5.31 3.72
CA ASN A 285 -6.44 -5.28 3.21
C ASN A 285 -5.78 -3.95 3.57
N HIS A 286 -4.47 -3.97 3.76
CA HIS A 286 -3.66 -2.76 3.93
C HIS A 286 -3.49 -1.97 2.62
N MET A 287 -3.59 -2.65 1.47
CA MET A 287 -3.37 -2.16 0.10
C MET A 287 -1.94 -1.69 -0.24
N ASP A 288 -1.16 -1.19 0.72
CA ASP A 288 0.26 -0.84 0.52
C ASP A 288 1.22 -1.50 1.55
N MET A 289 1.02 -2.78 1.85
CA MET A 289 1.89 -3.50 2.78
C MET A 289 3.16 -3.99 2.08
N GLY A 290 4.05 -3.07 1.70
CA GLY A 290 5.38 -3.35 1.17
C GLY A 290 6.49 -3.21 2.22
N THR A 291 7.74 -3.48 1.84
CA THR A 291 8.92 -3.39 2.75
C THR A 291 9.14 -1.99 3.31
N GLN A 292 8.62 -0.96 2.67
CA GLN A 292 8.64 0.43 3.13
C GLN A 292 7.73 0.69 4.35
N ASN A 293 6.68 -0.11 4.53
CA ASN A 293 5.65 0.09 5.56
C ASN A 293 5.71 -0.95 6.68
N ILE A 294 6.80 -1.73 6.74
CA ILE A 294 7.05 -2.73 7.78
C ILE A 294 8.28 -2.30 8.58
N LEU A 295 8.12 -2.00 9.86
CA LEU A 295 9.22 -1.71 10.78
C LEU A 295 9.77 -2.99 11.39
N VAL A 296 11.09 -3.13 11.42
CA VAL A 296 11.79 -4.28 11.99
C VAL A 296 12.89 -3.88 12.97
N ASP A 297 13.20 -4.78 13.90
CA ASP A 297 14.42 -4.72 14.71
C ASP A 297 15.66 -5.29 13.98
N ASP A 298 16.79 -5.34 14.67
CA ASP A 298 18.06 -5.82 14.12
C ASP A 298 18.04 -7.33 13.79
N GLU A 299 17.09 -8.07 14.36
CA GLU A 299 16.88 -9.51 14.13
C GLU A 299 15.78 -9.81 13.10
N PHE A 300 15.21 -8.79 12.44
CA PHE A 300 14.09 -8.88 11.51
C PHE A 300 12.75 -9.30 12.14
N ASN A 301 12.56 -9.11 13.45
CA ASN A 301 11.23 -9.22 14.05
C ASN A 301 10.41 -7.99 13.67
N PHE A 302 9.15 -8.20 13.28
CA PHE A 302 8.25 -7.12 12.91
C PHE A 302 7.81 -6.37 14.17
N LEU A 303 8.13 -5.08 14.23
CA LEU A 303 7.76 -4.19 15.32
C LEU A 303 6.40 -3.54 15.06
N ALA A 304 6.15 -3.12 13.82
CA ALA A 304 4.90 -2.50 13.41
C ALA A 304 4.68 -2.56 11.89
N VAL A 305 3.41 -2.56 11.48
CA VAL A 305 2.96 -2.20 10.14
C VAL A 305 2.34 -0.81 10.22
N ILE A 306 2.86 0.10 9.41
CA ILE A 306 2.53 1.53 9.44
C ILE A 306 1.83 1.95 8.14
N ASP A 307 1.26 3.15 8.14
CA ASP A 307 0.65 3.79 6.96
C ASP A 307 -0.65 3.13 6.46
N TRP A 308 -1.69 3.21 7.30
CA TRP A 308 -2.99 2.58 7.05
C TRP A 308 -3.94 3.44 6.18
N GLU A 309 -3.43 4.47 5.50
CA GLU A 309 -4.27 5.44 4.79
C GLU A 309 -5.00 4.87 3.55
N PHE A 310 -4.47 3.76 2.99
CA PHE A 310 -5.07 3.04 1.87
C PHE A 310 -5.89 1.81 2.28
N ALA A 311 -6.01 1.54 3.58
CA ALA A 311 -6.66 0.34 4.05
C ALA A 311 -8.15 0.31 3.66
N GLN A 312 -8.58 -0.83 3.12
CA GLN A 312 -9.92 -1.01 2.61
C GLN A 312 -10.30 -2.49 2.57
N THR A 313 -11.60 -2.75 2.51
CA THR A 313 -12.10 -4.06 2.13
C THR A 313 -12.02 -4.19 0.62
N ALA A 314 -11.49 -5.32 0.12
CA ALA A 314 -11.16 -5.47 -1.29
C ALA A 314 -11.48 -6.86 -1.84
N PRO A 315 -11.72 -6.99 -3.17
CA PRO A 315 -11.77 -8.28 -3.84
C PRO A 315 -10.47 -9.06 -3.65
N ILE A 316 -10.55 -10.38 -3.59
CA ILE A 316 -9.38 -11.22 -3.34
C ILE A 316 -8.29 -11.09 -4.42
N GLN A 317 -8.69 -10.73 -5.64
CA GLN A 317 -7.81 -10.51 -6.79
C GLN A 317 -6.83 -9.36 -6.58
N VAL A 318 -7.01 -8.49 -5.58
CA VAL A 318 -6.00 -7.47 -5.28
C VAL A 318 -4.73 -8.07 -4.67
N ASN A 319 -4.82 -9.29 -4.11
CA ASN A 319 -3.67 -9.97 -3.51
C ASN A 319 -2.76 -10.53 -4.60
N HIS A 320 -1.50 -10.10 -4.56
CA HIS A 320 -0.42 -10.55 -5.44
C HIS A 320 0.92 -10.61 -4.70
N PHE A 321 1.95 -11.13 -5.36
CA PHE A 321 3.31 -11.15 -4.80
C PHE A 321 3.87 -9.73 -4.70
N PRO A 322 4.39 -9.30 -3.53
CA PRO A 322 4.91 -7.95 -3.33
C PRO A 322 6.30 -7.78 -3.96
N MET A 323 6.78 -6.54 -4.00
CA MET A 323 8.20 -6.28 -4.21
C MET A 323 9.02 -6.84 -3.04
N PRO A 324 10.23 -7.39 -3.27
CA PRO A 324 11.01 -7.36 -4.52
C PRO A 324 10.81 -8.56 -5.47
N PHE A 325 9.80 -9.40 -5.27
CA PHE A 325 9.57 -10.64 -6.04
C PHE A 325 8.18 -10.70 -6.72
N PRO A 326 7.74 -9.66 -7.45
CA PRO A 326 6.44 -9.67 -8.11
C PRO A 326 6.35 -10.76 -9.19
N LEU A 327 5.16 -11.34 -9.40
CA LEU A 327 4.92 -12.35 -10.43
C LEU A 327 4.27 -11.73 -11.68
N ILE A 328 5.03 -10.86 -12.36
CA ILE A 328 4.57 -10.09 -13.53
C ILE A 328 5.12 -10.61 -14.86
N SER A 329 6.21 -11.38 -14.85
CA SER A 329 6.77 -12.00 -16.06
C SER A 329 5.98 -13.26 -16.45
N SER A 330 6.06 -13.64 -17.73
CA SER A 330 5.41 -14.85 -18.23
C SER A 330 6.06 -16.11 -17.67
N THR A 331 5.25 -17.15 -17.46
CA THR A 331 5.74 -18.46 -16.98
C THR A 331 6.77 -19.05 -17.95
N ALA A 332 6.56 -18.89 -19.26
CA ALA A 332 7.47 -19.37 -20.29
C ALA A 332 8.85 -18.70 -20.19
N LEU A 333 8.89 -17.37 -20.06
CA LEU A 333 10.13 -16.61 -19.91
C LEU A 333 10.87 -17.00 -18.63
N ILE A 334 10.16 -17.11 -17.50
CA ILE A 334 10.75 -17.55 -16.23
C ILE A 334 11.39 -18.93 -16.41
N GLN A 335 10.69 -19.88 -17.03
CA GLN A 335 11.21 -21.23 -17.26
C GLN A 335 12.39 -21.27 -18.24
N GLU A 336 12.38 -20.44 -19.28
CA GLU A 336 13.50 -20.31 -20.21
C GLU A 336 14.76 -19.85 -19.48
N ILE A 337 14.64 -18.76 -18.70
CA ILE A 337 15.76 -18.22 -17.91
C ILE A 337 16.27 -19.29 -16.93
N LEU A 338 15.37 -19.98 -16.21
CA LEU A 338 15.76 -20.99 -15.22
C LEU A 338 16.39 -22.26 -15.82
N LYS A 339 16.31 -22.48 -17.13
CA LYS A 339 16.98 -23.59 -17.82
C LYS A 339 18.43 -23.29 -18.19
N ASP A 340 18.81 -22.01 -18.20
CA ASP A 340 20.15 -21.56 -18.55
C ASP A 340 20.85 -20.89 -17.36
N PRO A 341 21.68 -21.64 -16.60
CA PRO A 341 22.44 -21.09 -15.48
C PRO A 341 23.39 -19.93 -15.84
N GLU A 342 23.76 -19.80 -17.12
CA GLU A 342 24.63 -18.72 -17.61
C GLU A 342 23.84 -17.48 -18.04
N HIS A 343 22.51 -17.56 -18.08
CA HIS A 343 21.66 -16.41 -18.39
C HIS A 343 21.86 -15.30 -17.36
N LEU A 344 22.03 -14.06 -17.83
CA LEU A 344 22.33 -12.88 -16.97
C LEU A 344 21.31 -12.71 -15.83
N ALA A 345 20.03 -13.00 -16.10
CA ALA A 345 18.95 -12.90 -15.12
C ALA A 345 18.74 -14.16 -14.24
N PHE A 346 19.45 -15.28 -14.50
CA PHE A 346 19.23 -16.57 -13.83
C PHE A 346 19.21 -16.44 -12.30
N ARG A 347 20.21 -15.76 -11.73
CA ARG A 347 20.35 -15.63 -10.27
C ARG A 347 19.18 -14.87 -9.65
N ASN A 348 18.74 -13.78 -10.28
CA ASN A 348 17.66 -12.95 -9.77
C ASN A 348 16.32 -13.67 -9.89
N ILE A 349 16.02 -14.24 -11.06
CA ILE A 349 14.79 -15.00 -11.28
C ILE A 349 14.73 -16.23 -10.36
N SER A 350 15.83 -16.96 -10.19
CA SER A 350 15.87 -18.11 -9.27
C SER A 350 15.53 -17.74 -7.83
N ARG A 351 16.06 -16.62 -7.33
CA ARG A 351 15.76 -16.14 -5.97
C ARG A 351 14.32 -15.65 -5.83
N GLN A 352 13.82 -14.88 -6.81
CA GLN A 352 12.44 -14.42 -6.81
C GLN A 352 11.45 -15.58 -6.87
N THR A 353 11.69 -16.57 -7.73
CA THR A 353 10.84 -17.78 -7.80
C THR A 353 10.86 -18.57 -6.50
N ALA A 354 12.02 -18.69 -5.84
CA ALA A 354 12.10 -19.33 -4.53
C ALA A 354 11.31 -18.56 -3.45
N ALA A 355 11.40 -17.22 -3.44
CA ALA A 355 10.63 -16.38 -2.53
C ALA A 355 9.13 -16.45 -2.80
N GLN A 356 8.70 -16.47 -4.07
CA GLN A 356 7.30 -16.67 -4.48
C GLN A 356 6.75 -18.04 -4.05
N GLU A 357 7.56 -19.08 -4.10
CA GLU A 357 7.17 -20.40 -3.61
C GLU A 357 7.01 -20.41 -2.10
N LEU A 358 7.98 -19.88 -1.38
CA LEU A 358 7.94 -19.75 0.07
C LEU A 358 6.74 -18.91 0.54
N TYR A 359 6.51 -17.76 -0.09
CA TYR A 359 5.40 -16.85 0.23
C TYR A 359 4.04 -17.52 0.04
N TRP A 360 3.86 -18.24 -1.06
CA TRP A 360 2.63 -19.00 -1.31
C TRP A 360 2.42 -20.15 -0.31
N GLN A 361 3.46 -20.92 -0.01
CA GLN A 361 3.39 -22.00 0.99
C GLN A 361 3.04 -21.47 2.38
N LYS A 362 3.65 -20.36 2.81
CA LYS A 362 3.33 -19.73 4.10
C LYS A 362 1.89 -19.24 4.17
N PHE A 363 1.31 -18.80 3.05
CA PHE A 363 -0.12 -18.46 3.01
C PHE A 363 -0.99 -19.69 3.28
N GLN A 364 -0.70 -20.82 2.63
CA GLN A 364 -1.42 -22.07 2.88
C GLN A 364 -1.32 -22.52 4.35
N ASP A 365 -0.14 -22.38 4.95
CA ASP A 365 0.10 -22.75 6.35
C ASP A 365 -0.66 -21.83 7.31
N ALA A 366 -0.61 -20.50 7.08
CA ALA A 366 -1.29 -19.51 7.90
C ALA A 366 -2.81 -19.65 7.83
N GLU A 367 -3.38 -19.79 6.63
CA GLU A 367 -4.82 -19.98 6.45
C GLU A 367 -5.32 -21.28 7.10
N ARG A 368 -4.55 -22.37 7.00
CA ARG A 368 -4.87 -23.63 7.67
C ARG A 368 -4.88 -23.48 9.19
N SER A 369 -3.85 -22.84 9.75
CA SER A 369 -3.76 -22.56 11.18
C SER A 369 -4.93 -21.70 11.67
N LEU A 370 -5.31 -20.66 10.92
CA LEU A 370 -6.46 -19.81 11.25
C LEU A 370 -7.79 -20.58 11.15
N ALA A 371 -7.95 -21.45 10.16
CA ALA A 371 -9.12 -22.32 10.05
C ALA A 371 -9.25 -23.30 11.23
N GLU A 372 -8.14 -23.88 11.69
CA GLU A 372 -8.10 -24.73 12.91
C GLU A 372 -8.50 -23.98 14.18
N GLN A 373 -8.27 -22.65 14.20
CA GLN A 373 -8.69 -21.75 15.28
C GLN A 373 -10.14 -21.23 15.12
N GLY A 374 -10.88 -21.68 14.09
CA GLY A 374 -12.26 -21.25 13.83
C GLY A 374 -12.39 -19.89 13.16
N ARG A 375 -11.31 -19.36 12.58
CA ARG A 375 -11.25 -18.05 11.89
C ARG A 375 -10.79 -18.21 10.44
N PRO A 376 -11.49 -19.00 9.61
CA PRO A 376 -11.01 -19.31 8.27
C PRO A 376 -10.97 -18.06 7.38
N VAL A 377 -9.95 -17.97 6.52
CA VAL A 377 -9.87 -16.98 5.45
C VAL A 377 -10.68 -17.49 4.26
N ILE A 378 -11.81 -16.84 3.97
CA ILE A 378 -12.73 -17.25 2.89
C ILE A 378 -13.08 -16.01 2.04
N PRO A 379 -12.85 -16.05 0.71
CA PRO A 379 -12.15 -17.10 -0.04
C PRO A 379 -10.66 -17.22 0.32
N SER A 380 -9.98 -18.31 -0.05
CA SER A 380 -8.53 -18.49 0.23
C SER A 380 -7.68 -17.58 -0.66
N ILE A 381 -6.77 -16.81 -0.06
CA ILE A 381 -5.77 -15.99 -0.77
C ILE A 381 -4.80 -16.92 -1.47
N ALA A 382 -4.33 -17.96 -0.79
CA ALA A 382 -3.39 -18.93 -1.36
C ALA A 382 -3.90 -19.55 -2.68
N ASP A 383 -5.18 -19.88 -2.75
CA ASP A 383 -5.80 -20.47 -3.95
C ASP A 383 -5.88 -19.51 -5.14
N ARG A 384 -5.96 -18.20 -4.89
CA ARG A 384 -6.14 -17.17 -5.92
C ARG A 384 -4.86 -16.44 -6.30
N LEU A 385 -3.87 -16.38 -5.40
CA LEU A 385 -2.66 -15.58 -5.51
C LEU A 385 -1.89 -15.76 -6.84
N ARG A 386 -1.88 -16.99 -7.37
CA ARG A 386 -1.19 -17.35 -8.63
C ARG A 386 -2.11 -17.30 -9.86
N GLY A 387 -3.39 -17.03 -9.65
CA GLY A 387 -4.41 -17.01 -10.69
C GLY A 387 -4.26 -15.85 -11.67
N PRO A 388 -4.89 -15.93 -12.86
CA PRO A 388 -4.78 -14.89 -13.89
C PRO A 388 -5.21 -13.51 -13.39
N ALA A 389 -6.32 -13.41 -12.64
CA ALA A 389 -6.86 -12.12 -12.19
C ALA A 389 -5.89 -11.37 -11.24
N SER A 390 -5.33 -12.06 -10.24
CA SER A 390 -4.32 -11.49 -9.33
C SER A 390 -3.06 -11.06 -10.07
N ARG A 391 -2.62 -11.84 -11.07
CA ARG A 391 -1.46 -11.48 -11.89
C ARG A 391 -1.74 -10.30 -12.81
N ILE A 392 -2.92 -10.23 -13.43
CA ILE A 392 -3.34 -9.09 -14.27
C ILE A 392 -3.41 -7.82 -13.42
N TYR A 393 -4.00 -7.88 -12.22
CA TYR A 393 -4.02 -6.74 -11.31
C TYR A 393 -2.61 -6.33 -10.86
N SER A 394 -1.73 -7.30 -10.53
CA SER A 394 -0.32 -7.03 -10.23
C SER A 394 0.40 -6.33 -11.38
N ILE A 395 0.08 -6.69 -12.64
CA ILE A 395 0.66 -6.02 -13.81
C ILE A 395 0.13 -4.61 -13.94
N LEU A 396 -1.19 -4.38 -13.76
CA LEU A 396 -1.79 -3.04 -13.78
C LEU A 396 -1.08 -2.09 -12.80
N GLU A 397 -0.84 -2.55 -11.57
CA GLU A 397 -0.12 -1.77 -10.55
C GLU A 397 1.34 -1.45 -10.93
N LYS A 398 1.90 -2.15 -11.93
CA LYS A 398 3.26 -1.93 -12.44
C LYS A 398 3.30 -1.28 -13.82
N LEU A 399 2.16 -1.00 -14.47
CA LEU A 399 2.20 -0.34 -15.78
C LEU A 399 2.76 1.08 -15.70
N ASP A 400 2.60 1.74 -14.55
CA ASP A 400 3.24 3.02 -14.28
C ASP A 400 4.60 2.81 -13.60
N GLY A 401 5.64 3.44 -14.14
CA GLY A 401 6.99 3.44 -13.56
C GLY A 401 7.86 2.17 -13.70
N PHE A 402 7.38 1.06 -14.27
CA PHE A 402 8.25 -0.09 -14.62
C PHE A 402 8.75 -0.05 -16.08
N PRO A 403 9.98 -0.53 -16.34
CA PRO A 403 10.45 -0.73 -17.70
C PRO A 403 9.66 -1.85 -18.40
N ASP A 404 9.64 -1.82 -19.73
CA ASP A 404 9.02 -2.84 -20.60
C ASP A 404 7.47 -2.98 -20.44
N THR A 405 6.74 -1.87 -20.30
CA THR A 405 5.26 -1.85 -20.24
C THR A 405 4.59 -2.55 -21.43
N GLU A 406 5.25 -2.59 -22.58
CA GLU A 406 4.84 -3.42 -23.72
C GLU A 406 4.72 -4.89 -23.31
N LYS A 407 5.79 -5.52 -22.83
CA LYS A 407 5.80 -6.95 -22.45
C LYS A 407 4.75 -7.25 -21.38
N LEU A 408 4.58 -6.33 -20.43
CA LEU A 408 3.55 -6.41 -19.40
C LEU A 408 2.14 -6.41 -20.01
N THR A 409 1.88 -5.55 -20.97
CA THR A 409 0.59 -5.50 -21.70
C THR A 409 0.32 -6.80 -22.45
N TYR A 410 1.32 -7.35 -23.14
CA TYR A 410 1.18 -8.66 -23.79
C TYR A 410 0.91 -9.79 -22.79
N GLU A 411 1.57 -9.79 -21.63
CA GLU A 411 1.32 -10.80 -20.60
C GLU A 411 -0.10 -10.69 -20.02
N MET A 412 -0.65 -9.49 -19.82
CA MET A 412 -2.07 -9.36 -19.42
C MET A 412 -3.03 -9.99 -20.42
N VAL A 413 -2.80 -9.77 -21.73
CA VAL A 413 -3.62 -10.34 -22.80
C VAL A 413 -3.49 -11.87 -22.81
N ARG A 414 -2.27 -12.39 -22.67
CA ARG A 414 -2.03 -13.85 -22.58
C ARG A 414 -2.74 -14.45 -21.36
N LEU A 415 -2.68 -13.81 -20.21
CA LEU A 415 -3.36 -14.26 -18.98
C LEU A 415 -4.88 -14.24 -19.11
N ALA A 416 -5.42 -13.23 -19.77
CA ALA A 416 -6.86 -13.05 -19.90
C ALA A 416 -7.50 -14.00 -20.92
N PHE A 417 -6.83 -14.21 -22.06
CA PHE A 417 -7.44 -14.88 -23.21
C PHE A 417 -6.71 -16.14 -23.68
N GLY A 418 -5.50 -16.40 -23.18
CA GLY A 418 -4.67 -17.51 -23.65
C GLY A 418 -4.09 -17.30 -25.05
N PHE A 419 -4.03 -16.05 -25.53
CA PHE A 419 -3.51 -15.71 -26.85
C PHE A 419 -1.98 -15.88 -26.91
N GLU A 420 -1.53 -16.45 -28.01
CA GLU A 420 -0.11 -16.52 -28.39
C GLU A 420 0.33 -15.21 -29.08
N ASP A 421 1.63 -15.04 -29.31
CA ASP A 421 2.23 -13.73 -29.66
C ASP A 421 1.53 -12.98 -30.82
N ASP A 422 1.23 -13.66 -31.94
CA ASP A 422 0.55 -13.04 -33.09
C ASP A 422 -0.91 -12.63 -32.75
N GLU A 423 -1.64 -13.47 -32.02
CA GLU A 423 -3.02 -13.19 -31.61
C GLU A 423 -3.08 -12.05 -30.59
N ALA A 424 -2.13 -12.03 -29.64
CA ALA A 424 -2.00 -10.97 -28.65
C ALA A 424 -1.67 -9.64 -29.31
N LYS A 425 -0.78 -9.64 -30.31
CA LYS A 425 -0.46 -8.46 -31.12
C LYS A 425 -1.70 -7.94 -31.86
N GLU A 426 -2.41 -8.80 -32.57
CA GLU A 426 -3.65 -8.40 -33.28
C GLU A 426 -4.72 -7.85 -32.32
N TYR A 427 -4.83 -8.42 -31.13
CA TYR A 427 -5.72 -7.94 -30.07
C TYR A 427 -5.33 -6.53 -29.61
N ILE A 428 -4.06 -6.29 -29.29
CA ILE A 428 -3.55 -4.99 -28.83
C ILE A 428 -3.74 -3.93 -29.93
N GLU A 429 -3.37 -4.22 -31.18
CA GLU A 429 -3.57 -3.31 -32.32
C GLU A 429 -5.06 -2.99 -32.54
N ARG A 430 -5.97 -3.92 -32.23
CA ARG A 430 -7.41 -3.68 -32.26
C ARG A 430 -7.84 -2.78 -31.10
N MET A 431 -7.32 -2.98 -29.89
CA MET A 431 -7.61 -2.12 -28.74
C MET A 431 -7.12 -0.69 -28.96
N GLU A 432 -5.90 -0.51 -29.49
CA GLU A 432 -5.37 0.79 -29.88
C GLU A 432 -6.28 1.51 -30.89
N ARG A 433 -6.80 0.79 -31.89
CA ARG A 433 -7.74 1.36 -32.86
C ARG A 433 -9.07 1.74 -32.23
N LYS A 434 -9.63 0.90 -31.35
CA LYS A 434 -10.88 1.21 -30.61
C LYS A 434 -10.72 2.44 -29.72
N MET A 435 -9.66 2.48 -28.92
CA MET A 435 -9.32 3.59 -28.02
C MET A 435 -9.22 4.93 -28.78
N ASN A 436 -8.64 4.90 -29.98
CA ASN A 436 -8.50 6.09 -30.84
C ASN A 436 -9.75 6.41 -31.69
N GLY A 437 -10.87 5.74 -31.47
CA GLY A 437 -12.13 5.96 -32.20
C GLY A 437 -12.07 5.53 -33.68
N LYS A 438 -11.13 4.66 -34.06
CA LYS A 438 -10.92 4.20 -35.44
C LYS A 438 -11.75 2.95 -35.81
N ILE A 439 -12.50 2.38 -34.87
CA ILE A 439 -13.46 1.28 -35.08
C ILE A 439 -14.72 1.62 -34.28
N ARG A 440 -15.88 1.66 -34.96
CA ARG A 440 -17.22 1.75 -34.35
C ARG A 440 -17.78 0.36 -34.09
#